data_AF-A0A8J9WT70-F1
#
_entry.id   AF-A0A8J9WT70-F1
#
_cell.length_a   1.000
_cell.length_b   1.000
_cell.length_c   1.000
_cell.angle_alpha   90.00
_cell.angle_beta   90.00
_cell.angle_gamma   90.00
#
_symmetry.space_group_name_H-M   'P 1'
#
loop_
_entity.id
_entity.type
_entity.pdbx_description
1 polymer ?
#
loop_
_entity_poly.entity_id
_entity_poly.type
_entity_poly.pdbx_seq_one_letter_code
_entity_poly.pdbx_strand_id
1 'polypeptide(L)'
;MKSKCGLFSLPLETCLVIFAKLDVESLLNMAATCRGMRSVAKEDTLWKQVAAAEWGREALELCEKNVSSHQVTWFDFCRHRMCRRRIPWSPLHLVQERYNDPWQHIVCCLLCSRTSGNERVRCTISFFLHHCQYASYVLVADDEELQSLIEPLGLQETRIRAVKQMTVAFFEKDWKDPSEFYGCGKFTSDSWRIFCRGERSSKGVADATLLRYLRWRNTGSLKEPKPRQPRASKDAGTKRGGVARTVSECSRRRHGRGQTEPGNSRVLRSHTKAL
;
A
#
# COMPACT_ATOMS: atom_id res chain seq x y z
N MET A 1 -34.46 23.52 -29.76
CA MET A 1 -33.97 22.36 -28.98
C MET A 1 -32.62 21.95 -29.54
N LYS A 2 -31.54 21.92 -28.73
CA LYS A 2 -30.24 21.42 -29.24
C LYS A 2 -30.38 19.91 -29.46
N SER A 3 -30.36 19.48 -30.72
CA SER A 3 -30.31 18.06 -31.08
C SER A 3 -29.10 17.43 -30.40
N LYS A 4 -29.32 16.41 -29.57
CA LYS A 4 -28.21 15.60 -29.06
C LYS A 4 -27.63 14.86 -30.26
N CYS A 5 -26.36 15.08 -30.60
CA CYS A 5 -25.67 14.36 -31.66
C CYS A 5 -24.71 13.30 -31.07
N GLY A 6 -24.45 12.25 -31.85
CA GLY A 6 -23.50 11.19 -31.48
C GLY A 6 -23.98 10.33 -30.31
N LEU A 7 -23.05 9.86 -29.48
CA LEU A 7 -23.30 8.87 -28.42
C LEU A 7 -24.42 9.24 -27.43
N PHE A 8 -24.66 10.53 -27.20
CA PHE A 8 -25.68 11.02 -26.28
C PHE A 8 -27.08 11.15 -26.91
N SER A 9 -27.25 10.84 -28.20
CA SER A 9 -28.58 10.69 -28.82
C SER A 9 -29.22 9.35 -28.47
N LEU A 10 -28.44 8.38 -28.00
CA LEU A 10 -28.92 7.09 -27.55
C LEU A 10 -29.75 7.21 -26.25
N PRO A 11 -30.63 6.25 -25.96
CA PRO A 11 -31.29 6.15 -24.66
C PRO A 11 -30.26 6.13 -23.52
N LEU A 12 -30.63 6.72 -22.37
CA LEU A 12 -29.75 6.80 -21.20
C LEU A 12 -29.20 5.43 -20.82
N GLU A 13 -30.06 4.41 -20.76
CA GLU A 13 -29.68 3.03 -20.44
C GLU A 13 -28.57 2.49 -21.35
N THR A 14 -28.64 2.76 -22.66
CA THR A 14 -27.60 2.35 -23.60
C THR A 14 -26.28 3.08 -23.33
N CYS A 15 -26.34 4.37 -23.01
CA CYS A 15 -25.16 5.13 -22.60
C CYS A 15 -24.54 4.53 -21.32
N LEU A 16 -25.35 4.17 -20.31
CA LEU A 16 -24.87 3.57 -19.06
C LEU A 16 -24.09 2.28 -19.33
N VAL A 17 -24.65 1.38 -20.13
CA VAL A 17 -24.00 0.10 -20.47
C VAL A 17 -22.69 0.30 -21.22
N ILE A 18 -22.65 1.24 -22.16
CA ILE A 18 -21.42 1.55 -22.92
C ILE A 18 -20.35 2.12 -21.98
N PHE A 19 -20.71 3.11 -21.17
CA PHE A 19 -19.76 3.77 -20.29
C PHE A 19 -19.30 2.88 -19.14
N ALA A 20 -20.11 1.92 -18.69
CA ALA A 20 -19.71 0.92 -17.70
C ALA A 20 -18.55 0.01 -18.16
N LYS A 21 -18.17 0.04 -19.46
CA LYS A 21 -17.01 -0.67 -20.00
C LYS A 21 -15.71 0.13 -19.93
N LEU A 22 -15.78 1.40 -19.55
CA LEU A 22 -14.60 2.26 -19.41
C LEU A 22 -14.02 2.14 -18.01
N ASP A 23 -12.70 2.29 -17.90
CA ASP A 23 -12.05 2.43 -16.61
C ASP A 23 -12.44 3.76 -15.93
N VAL A 24 -12.33 3.79 -14.60
CA VAL A 24 -12.74 4.95 -13.79
C VAL A 24 -11.96 6.22 -14.14
N GLU A 25 -10.68 6.12 -14.49
CA GLU A 25 -9.88 7.29 -14.89
C GLU A 25 -10.43 7.89 -16.20
N SER A 26 -10.72 7.05 -17.20
CA SER A 26 -11.36 7.46 -18.45
C SER A 26 -12.74 8.09 -18.22
N LEU A 27 -13.59 7.48 -17.38
CA LEU A 27 -14.90 8.02 -17.02
C LEU A 27 -14.81 9.43 -16.42
N LEU A 28 -13.92 9.62 -15.45
CA LEU A 28 -13.73 10.90 -14.77
C LEU A 28 -13.16 11.97 -15.72
N ASN A 29 -12.21 11.60 -16.59
CA ASN A 29 -11.63 12.51 -17.58
C ASN A 29 -12.66 12.95 -18.62
N MET A 30 -13.50 12.03 -19.10
CA MET A 30 -14.59 12.35 -20.02
C MET A 30 -15.66 13.21 -19.35
N ALA A 31 -16.03 12.93 -18.09
CA ALA A 31 -16.98 13.75 -17.34
C ALA A 31 -16.46 15.17 -17.06
N ALA A 32 -15.14 15.33 -16.88
CA ALA A 32 -14.51 16.63 -16.71
C ALA A 32 -14.59 17.48 -18.00
N THR A 33 -14.55 16.86 -19.18
CA THR A 33 -14.43 17.56 -20.47
C THR A 33 -15.75 17.68 -21.24
N CYS A 34 -16.70 16.76 -21.04
CA CYS A 34 -17.97 16.72 -21.78
C CYS A 34 -19.18 16.89 -20.86
N ARG A 35 -20.06 17.85 -21.17
CA ARG A 35 -21.31 18.08 -20.40
C ARG A 35 -22.26 16.88 -20.44
N GLY A 36 -22.37 16.20 -21.58
CA GLY A 36 -23.19 14.99 -21.71
C GLY A 36 -22.68 13.89 -20.77
N MET A 37 -21.37 13.63 -20.82
CA MET A 37 -20.74 12.66 -19.94
C MET A 37 -20.86 13.05 -18.46
N ARG A 38 -20.72 14.34 -18.14
CA ARG A 38 -20.91 14.83 -16.78
C ARG A 38 -22.31 14.55 -16.22
N SER A 39 -23.33 14.59 -17.07
CA SER A 39 -24.69 14.20 -16.68
C SER A 39 -24.75 12.71 -16.39
N VAL A 40 -24.22 11.89 -17.31
CA VAL A 40 -24.24 10.42 -17.17
C VAL A 40 -23.42 9.95 -15.96
N ALA A 41 -22.28 10.59 -15.67
CA ALA A 41 -21.45 10.27 -14.52
C ALA A 41 -22.09 10.59 -13.16
N LYS A 42 -23.21 11.31 -13.12
CA LYS A 42 -24.01 11.52 -11.91
C LYS A 42 -25.02 10.39 -11.65
N GLU A 43 -25.28 9.55 -12.65
CA GLU A 43 -26.23 8.45 -12.52
C GLU A 43 -25.61 7.36 -11.64
N ASP A 44 -26.26 7.06 -10.52
CA ASP A 44 -25.75 6.08 -9.57
C ASP A 44 -25.75 4.66 -10.15
N THR A 45 -26.71 4.39 -11.05
CA THR A 45 -26.81 3.16 -11.84
C THR A 45 -25.55 2.91 -12.68
N LEU A 46 -24.89 3.97 -13.18
CA LEU A 46 -23.60 3.80 -13.88
C LEU A 46 -22.58 3.17 -12.94
N TRP A 47 -22.42 3.73 -11.74
CA TRP A 47 -21.40 3.30 -10.79
C TRP A 47 -21.68 1.92 -10.21
N LYS A 48 -22.96 1.55 -10.08
CA LYS A 48 -23.36 0.17 -9.80
C LYS A 48 -22.95 -0.79 -10.92
N GLN A 49 -23.16 -0.42 -12.19
CA GLN A 49 -22.72 -1.24 -13.33
C GLN A 49 -21.19 -1.32 -13.44
N VAL A 50 -20.48 -0.24 -13.14
CA VAL A 50 -19.01 -0.23 -13.07
C VAL A 50 -18.51 -1.16 -11.96
N ALA A 51 -19.12 -1.11 -10.76
CA ALA A 51 -18.83 -2.05 -9.67
C ALA A 51 -19.04 -3.51 -10.09
N ALA A 52 -20.14 -3.79 -10.78
CA ALA A 52 -20.45 -5.12 -11.30
C ALA A 52 -19.39 -5.62 -12.29
N ALA A 53 -18.95 -4.74 -13.19
CA ALA A 53 -17.95 -5.05 -14.20
C ALA A 53 -16.56 -5.27 -13.60
N GLU A 54 -16.21 -4.53 -12.54
CA GLU A 54 -14.89 -4.58 -11.91
C GLU A 54 -14.76 -5.73 -10.90
N TRP A 55 -15.78 -5.97 -10.08
CA TRP A 55 -15.69 -6.90 -8.94
C TRP A 55 -16.48 -8.20 -9.11
N GLY A 56 -17.36 -8.27 -10.11
CA GLY A 56 -18.26 -9.40 -10.36
C GLY A 56 -19.51 -9.39 -9.49
N ARG A 57 -20.43 -10.31 -9.75
CA ARG A 57 -21.81 -10.25 -9.23
C ARG A 57 -21.90 -10.57 -7.75
N GLU A 58 -21.14 -11.55 -7.29
CA GLU A 58 -21.16 -12.04 -5.91
C GLU A 58 -20.61 -10.97 -4.94
N ALA A 59 -19.73 -10.10 -5.41
CA ALA A 59 -19.27 -8.95 -4.64
C ALA A 59 -20.34 -7.85 -4.52
N LEU A 60 -21.28 -7.75 -5.48
CA LEU A 60 -22.32 -6.71 -5.46
C LEU A 60 -23.26 -6.88 -4.29
N GLU A 61 -23.57 -8.10 -3.85
CA GLU A 61 -24.47 -8.32 -2.72
C GLU A 61 -23.91 -7.70 -1.43
N LEU A 62 -22.60 -7.88 -1.20
CA LEU A 62 -21.90 -7.24 -0.08
C LEU A 62 -21.87 -5.70 -0.23
N CYS A 63 -21.63 -5.22 -1.45
CA CYS A 63 -21.64 -3.79 -1.74
C CYS A 63 -23.03 -3.17 -1.51
N GLU A 64 -24.09 -3.80 -1.98
CA GLU A 64 -25.48 -3.33 -1.85
C GLU A 64 -25.89 -3.19 -0.38
N LYS A 65 -25.52 -4.19 0.43
CA LYS A 65 -25.74 -4.16 1.88
C LYS A 65 -25.04 -2.95 2.51
N ASN A 66 -23.78 -2.69 2.17
CA ASN A 66 -23.02 -1.54 2.70
C ASN A 66 -23.59 -0.19 2.22
N VAL A 67 -23.83 -0.06 0.92
CA VAL A 67 -24.37 1.16 0.27
C VAL A 67 -25.70 1.53 0.90
N SER A 68 -26.58 0.53 1.08
CA SER A 68 -27.89 0.73 1.71
C SER A 68 -27.78 1.06 3.19
N SER A 69 -26.93 0.35 3.95
CA SER A 69 -26.84 0.54 5.40
C SER A 69 -26.24 1.90 5.80
N HIS A 70 -25.29 2.41 5.01
CA HIS A 70 -24.63 3.70 5.27
C HIS A 70 -25.26 4.88 4.50
N GLN A 71 -26.30 4.62 3.70
CA GLN A 71 -26.98 5.63 2.88
C GLN A 71 -26.02 6.44 2.00
N VAL A 72 -25.02 5.77 1.42
CA VAL A 72 -24.04 6.38 0.51
C VAL A 72 -24.43 6.14 -0.95
N THR A 73 -23.92 6.95 -1.87
CA THR A 73 -24.10 6.73 -3.31
C THR A 73 -23.11 5.65 -3.81
N TRP A 74 -23.46 4.91 -4.87
CA TRP A 74 -22.50 4.06 -5.57
C TRP A 74 -21.30 4.85 -6.09
N PHE A 75 -21.50 6.11 -6.49
CA PHE A 75 -20.39 6.99 -6.85
C PHE A 75 -19.37 7.12 -5.70
N ASP A 76 -19.83 7.48 -4.50
CA ASP A 76 -18.94 7.66 -3.35
C ASP A 76 -18.30 6.35 -2.92
N PHE A 77 -19.07 5.25 -2.94
CA PHE A 77 -18.60 3.90 -2.64
C PHE A 77 -17.46 3.46 -3.59
N CYS A 78 -17.68 3.58 -4.90
CA CYS A 78 -16.71 3.21 -5.93
C CYS A 78 -15.49 4.13 -5.93
N ARG A 79 -15.68 5.44 -5.74
CA ARG A 79 -14.59 6.43 -5.72
C ARG A 79 -13.54 6.16 -4.64
N HIS A 80 -13.94 5.54 -3.53
CA HIS A 80 -12.99 5.13 -2.49
C HIS A 80 -12.22 3.85 -2.87
N ARG A 81 -12.90 2.90 -3.52
CA ARG A 81 -12.45 1.52 -3.74
C ARG A 81 -11.85 1.24 -5.11
N MET A 82 -11.94 2.16 -6.07
CA MET A 82 -11.44 1.98 -7.43
C MET A 82 -10.22 2.86 -7.74
N CYS A 83 -9.41 2.39 -8.69
CA CYS A 83 -8.26 3.13 -9.17
C CYS A 83 -8.71 4.39 -9.91
N ARG A 84 -8.23 5.56 -9.45
CA ARG A 84 -8.55 6.86 -10.09
C ARG A 84 -7.46 7.36 -11.02
N ARG A 85 -6.28 6.77 -10.94
CA ARG A 85 -5.09 7.25 -11.62
C ARG A 85 -4.06 6.14 -11.72
N ARG A 86 -3.51 5.94 -12.92
CA ARG A 86 -2.34 5.09 -13.09
C ARG A 86 -1.07 5.77 -12.56
N ILE A 87 -0.34 5.03 -11.73
CA ILE A 87 0.98 5.41 -11.25
C ILE A 87 2.04 4.84 -12.21
N PRO A 88 3.05 5.62 -12.62
CA PRO A 88 4.04 5.15 -13.57
C PRO A 88 5.04 4.22 -12.94
N TRP A 89 5.59 3.37 -13.79
CA TRP A 89 6.57 2.37 -13.43
C TRP A 89 7.92 3.01 -13.16
N SER A 90 8.54 2.57 -12.08
CA SER A 90 9.89 2.92 -11.69
C SER A 90 10.88 1.89 -12.21
N PRO A 91 12.17 2.23 -12.29
CA PRO A 91 13.23 1.27 -12.55
C PRO A 91 13.40 0.21 -11.45
N LEU A 92 12.64 0.29 -10.34
CA LEU A 92 12.68 -0.72 -9.27
C LEU A 92 11.83 -1.95 -9.59
N HIS A 93 10.88 -1.84 -10.52
CA HIS A 93 9.98 -2.92 -10.92
C HIS A 93 9.28 -3.58 -9.72
N LEU A 94 8.75 -2.77 -8.80
CA LEU A 94 8.04 -3.27 -7.64
C LEU A 94 6.75 -3.98 -8.08
N VAL A 95 6.43 -5.10 -7.44
CA VAL A 95 5.22 -5.87 -7.79
C VAL A 95 3.94 -5.03 -7.56
N GLN A 96 4.00 -4.11 -6.60
CA GLN A 96 2.94 -3.15 -6.27
C GLN A 96 2.62 -2.17 -7.42
N GLU A 97 3.58 -1.86 -8.28
CA GLU A 97 3.39 -0.95 -9.42
C GLU A 97 2.51 -1.56 -10.54
N ARG A 98 2.35 -2.89 -10.53
CA ARG A 98 1.54 -3.61 -11.53
C ARG A 98 0.04 -3.53 -11.23
N TYR A 99 -0.33 -3.34 -9.97
CA TYR A 99 -1.73 -3.41 -9.51
C TYR A 99 -2.12 -2.07 -8.91
N ASN A 100 -2.71 -1.19 -9.71
CA ASN A 100 -3.20 0.10 -9.23
C ASN A 100 -4.64 0.02 -8.68
N ASP A 101 -5.38 -1.03 -9.05
CA ASP A 101 -6.68 -1.33 -8.44
C ASP A 101 -6.49 -1.57 -6.92
N PRO A 102 -7.20 -0.84 -6.05
CA PRO A 102 -7.04 -0.95 -4.61
C PRO A 102 -7.20 -2.38 -4.07
N TRP A 103 -8.17 -3.15 -4.55
CA TRP A 103 -8.38 -4.51 -4.06
C TRP A 103 -7.21 -5.41 -4.47
N GLN A 104 -6.87 -5.46 -5.76
CA GLN A 104 -5.73 -6.24 -6.26
C GLN A 104 -4.41 -5.81 -5.60
N HIS A 105 -4.24 -4.51 -5.34
CA HIS A 105 -3.06 -3.98 -4.68
C HIS A 105 -2.90 -4.48 -3.25
N ILE A 106 -3.99 -4.49 -2.48
CA ILE A 106 -4.00 -4.97 -1.10
C ILE A 106 -3.75 -6.48 -1.09
N VAL A 107 -4.39 -7.25 -1.98
CA VAL A 107 -4.10 -8.69 -2.17
C VAL A 107 -2.61 -8.89 -2.49
N CYS A 108 -2.05 -8.13 -3.42
CA CYS A 108 -0.63 -8.19 -3.77
C CYS A 108 0.27 -7.95 -2.55
N CYS A 109 -0.05 -6.96 -1.71
CA CYS A 109 0.69 -6.68 -0.48
C CYS A 109 0.60 -7.83 0.53
N LEU A 110 -0.58 -8.44 0.70
CA LEU A 110 -0.77 -9.60 1.58
C LEU A 110 0.06 -10.80 1.11
N LEU A 111 0.06 -11.08 -0.21
CA LEU A 111 0.78 -12.22 -0.78
C LEU A 111 2.30 -12.02 -0.84
N CYS A 112 2.79 -10.78 -1.02
CA CYS A 112 4.23 -10.51 -1.03
C CYS A 112 4.82 -10.30 0.37
N SER A 113 3.97 -10.16 1.41
CA SER A 113 4.44 -9.98 2.78
C SER A 113 5.36 -11.11 3.23
N ARG A 114 6.50 -10.76 3.83
CA ARG A 114 7.52 -11.72 4.33
C ARG A 114 8.06 -12.67 3.26
N THR A 115 8.14 -12.23 2.01
CA THR A 115 8.76 -12.98 0.90
C THR A 115 10.01 -12.26 0.39
N SER A 116 10.85 -12.95 -0.39
CA SER A 116 12.10 -12.40 -0.95
C SER A 116 11.90 -11.49 -2.16
N GLY A 117 10.67 -11.26 -2.62
CA GLY A 117 10.36 -10.43 -3.79
C GLY A 117 11.01 -10.90 -5.09
N ASN A 118 11.45 -12.16 -5.15
CA ASN A 118 12.10 -12.75 -6.32
C ASN A 118 11.09 -13.00 -7.46
N GLU A 119 11.60 -13.42 -8.62
CA GLU A 119 10.74 -13.60 -9.80
C GLU A 119 9.67 -14.68 -9.59
N ARG A 120 10.00 -15.78 -8.89
CA ARG A 120 9.02 -16.82 -8.56
C ARG A 120 7.84 -16.24 -7.79
N VAL A 121 8.09 -15.43 -6.75
CA VAL A 121 7.04 -14.74 -5.98
C VAL A 121 6.21 -13.82 -6.88
N ARG A 122 6.85 -13.02 -7.73
CA ARG A 122 6.14 -12.10 -8.64
C ARG A 122 5.26 -12.84 -9.64
N CYS A 123 5.77 -13.91 -10.24
CA CYS A 123 5.03 -14.76 -11.16
C CYS A 123 3.84 -15.42 -10.47
N THR A 124 4.02 -15.95 -9.25
CA THR A 124 2.92 -16.57 -8.49
C THR A 124 1.83 -15.56 -8.13
N ILE A 125 2.18 -14.35 -7.68
CA ILE A 125 1.20 -13.29 -7.40
C ILE A 125 0.45 -12.90 -8.69
N SER A 126 1.18 -12.77 -9.80
CA SER A 126 0.57 -12.46 -11.09
C SER A 126 -0.35 -13.55 -11.59
N PHE A 127 0.02 -14.81 -11.39
CA PHE A 127 -0.81 -15.95 -11.72
C PHE A 127 -2.09 -15.96 -10.87
N PHE A 128 -1.96 -15.78 -9.55
CA PHE A 128 -3.10 -15.69 -8.63
C PHE A 128 -4.07 -14.58 -9.03
N LEU A 129 -3.59 -13.35 -9.26
CA LEU A 129 -4.44 -12.20 -9.62
C LEU A 129 -5.01 -12.28 -11.05
N HIS A 130 -4.37 -13.04 -11.94
CA HIS A 130 -4.93 -13.30 -13.26
C HIS A 130 -6.06 -14.33 -13.19
N HIS A 131 -5.86 -15.41 -12.44
CA HIS A 131 -6.87 -16.44 -12.21
C HIS A 131 -8.05 -15.90 -11.41
N CYS A 132 -7.76 -15.15 -10.34
CA CYS A 132 -8.73 -14.46 -9.50
C CYS A 132 -8.95 -13.02 -9.98
N GLN A 133 -9.28 -12.84 -11.25
CA GLN A 133 -9.43 -11.50 -11.84
C GLN A 133 -10.46 -10.65 -11.08
N TYR A 134 -11.56 -11.28 -10.63
CA TYR A 134 -12.65 -10.64 -9.92
C TYR A 134 -12.61 -10.98 -8.43
N ALA A 135 -12.88 -9.97 -7.59
CA ALA A 135 -12.95 -10.16 -6.15
C ALA A 135 -14.06 -11.15 -5.74
N SER A 136 -15.15 -11.18 -6.49
CA SER A 136 -16.22 -12.20 -6.37
C SER A 136 -15.70 -13.64 -6.38
N TYR A 137 -14.74 -13.95 -7.24
CA TYR A 137 -14.20 -15.31 -7.31
C TYR A 137 -13.50 -15.70 -6.00
N VAL A 138 -12.73 -14.79 -5.40
CA VAL A 138 -12.10 -15.03 -4.08
C VAL A 138 -13.13 -15.25 -2.97
N LEU A 139 -14.31 -14.63 -3.07
CA LEU A 139 -15.38 -14.78 -2.08
C LEU A 139 -15.99 -16.20 -2.09
N VAL A 140 -16.07 -16.83 -3.27
CA VAL A 140 -16.78 -18.11 -3.45
C VAL A 140 -15.89 -19.33 -3.68
N ALA A 141 -14.67 -19.14 -4.16
CA ALA A 141 -13.75 -20.23 -4.45
C ALA A 141 -13.35 -20.99 -3.17
N ASP A 142 -13.05 -22.27 -3.30
CA ASP A 142 -12.64 -23.11 -2.18
C ASP A 142 -11.24 -22.70 -1.66
N ASP A 143 -11.03 -22.85 -0.35
CA ASP A 143 -9.74 -22.52 0.27
C ASP A 143 -8.60 -23.34 -0.36
N GLU A 144 -8.82 -24.62 -0.61
CA GLU A 144 -7.84 -25.55 -1.20
C GLU A 144 -7.45 -25.15 -2.61
N GLU A 145 -8.42 -24.73 -3.42
CA GLU A 145 -8.19 -24.21 -4.77
C GLU A 145 -7.29 -22.97 -4.71
N LEU A 146 -7.65 -21.97 -3.92
CA LEU A 146 -6.87 -20.73 -3.80
C LEU A 146 -5.48 -20.98 -3.22
N GLN A 147 -5.35 -21.90 -2.25
CA GLN A 147 -4.07 -22.28 -1.66
C GLN A 147 -3.13 -22.91 -2.70
N SER A 148 -3.66 -23.73 -3.60
CA SER A 148 -2.88 -24.35 -4.67
C SER A 148 -2.25 -23.32 -5.61
N LEU A 149 -2.97 -22.22 -5.91
CA LEU A 149 -2.49 -21.14 -6.77
C LEU A 149 -1.29 -20.39 -6.17
N ILE A 150 -1.15 -20.40 -4.84
CA ILE A 150 -0.09 -19.69 -4.11
C ILE A 150 0.91 -20.63 -3.43
N GLU A 151 0.90 -21.92 -3.77
CA GLU A 151 1.81 -22.93 -3.17
C GLU A 151 3.26 -22.43 -3.08
N PRO A 152 3.85 -21.83 -4.14
CA PRO A 152 5.23 -21.35 -4.10
C PRO A 152 5.57 -20.28 -3.05
N LEU A 153 4.56 -19.58 -2.50
CA LEU A 153 4.76 -18.49 -1.55
C LEU A 153 4.92 -18.98 -0.11
N GLY A 154 4.48 -20.21 0.18
CA GLY A 154 4.34 -20.75 1.54
C GLY A 154 3.29 -20.00 2.38
N LEU A 155 2.99 -20.54 3.56
CA LEU A 155 1.97 -19.99 4.49
C LEU A 155 0.58 -19.87 3.84
N GLN A 156 0.23 -20.83 2.98
CA GLN A 156 -0.91 -20.75 2.08
C GLN A 156 -2.22 -20.55 2.84
N GLU A 157 -2.46 -21.37 3.87
CA GLU A 157 -3.65 -21.27 4.73
C GLU A 157 -3.82 -19.86 5.33
N THR A 158 -2.79 -19.35 6.00
CA THR A 158 -2.82 -18.01 6.62
C THR A 158 -2.99 -16.91 5.59
N ARG A 159 -2.35 -17.02 4.42
CA ARG A 159 -2.46 -16.03 3.34
C ARG A 159 -3.85 -16.01 2.72
N ILE A 160 -4.42 -17.17 2.39
CA ILE A 160 -5.77 -17.27 1.81
C ILE A 160 -6.82 -16.82 2.82
N ARG A 161 -6.70 -17.22 4.09
CA ARG A 161 -7.56 -16.70 5.16
C ARG A 161 -7.52 -15.17 5.22
N ALA A 162 -6.33 -14.57 5.13
CA ALA A 162 -6.21 -13.12 5.13
C ALA A 162 -6.80 -12.47 3.88
N VAL A 163 -6.55 -13.03 2.70
CA VAL A 163 -7.11 -12.54 1.43
C VAL A 163 -8.64 -12.59 1.43
N LYS A 164 -9.25 -13.68 1.88
CA LYS A 164 -10.72 -13.79 1.98
C LYS A 164 -11.31 -12.81 2.98
N GLN A 165 -10.79 -12.76 4.20
CA GLN A 165 -11.30 -11.83 5.22
C GLN A 165 -11.12 -10.37 4.82
N MET A 166 -9.98 -10.02 4.21
CA MET A 166 -9.75 -8.68 3.67
C MET A 166 -10.74 -8.38 2.54
N THR A 167 -10.99 -9.32 1.63
CA THR A 167 -11.92 -9.12 0.51
C THR A 167 -13.36 -8.89 1.00
N VAL A 168 -13.83 -9.66 1.98
CA VAL A 168 -15.14 -9.42 2.61
C VAL A 168 -15.18 -8.03 3.26
N ALA A 169 -14.18 -7.72 4.09
CA ALA A 169 -14.12 -6.44 4.80
C ALA A 169 -14.01 -5.23 3.85
N PHE A 170 -13.34 -5.39 2.70
CA PHE A 170 -13.18 -4.37 1.68
C PHE A 170 -14.53 -3.88 1.15
N PHE A 171 -15.51 -4.79 1.00
CA PHE A 171 -16.86 -4.46 0.53
C PHE A 171 -17.84 -4.16 1.65
N GLU A 172 -17.77 -4.88 2.77
CA GLU A 172 -18.77 -4.74 3.85
C GLU A 172 -18.51 -3.56 4.81
N LYS A 173 -17.26 -3.14 5.01
CA LYS A 173 -16.93 -2.06 5.96
C LYS A 173 -16.87 -0.70 5.30
N ASP A 174 -17.23 0.36 6.01
CA ASP A 174 -16.89 1.74 5.65
C ASP A 174 -15.49 2.10 6.19
N TRP A 175 -14.46 1.58 5.52
CA TRP A 175 -13.06 1.75 5.92
C TRP A 175 -12.44 2.98 5.27
N LYS A 176 -11.39 3.53 5.89
CA LYS A 176 -10.62 4.67 5.39
C LYS A 176 -9.21 4.29 4.97
N ASP A 177 -8.64 3.29 5.64
CA ASP A 177 -7.28 2.81 5.40
C ASP A 177 -7.25 1.28 5.47
N PRO A 178 -6.47 0.59 4.61
CA PRO A 178 -6.46 -0.87 4.60
C PRO A 178 -5.87 -1.46 5.89
N SER A 179 -5.21 -0.69 6.75
CA SER A 179 -4.79 -1.15 8.08
C SER A 179 -5.95 -1.60 8.99
N GLU A 180 -7.20 -1.31 8.63
CA GLU A 180 -8.40 -1.81 9.30
C GLU A 180 -8.75 -3.27 8.97
N PHE A 181 -8.03 -3.88 8.01
CA PHE A 181 -8.25 -5.25 7.57
C PHE A 181 -7.32 -6.25 8.23
N TYR A 182 -7.83 -7.47 8.39
CA TYR A 182 -7.03 -8.57 8.89
C TYR A 182 -5.82 -8.84 7.97
N GLY A 183 -4.63 -8.96 8.56
CA GLY A 183 -3.38 -9.17 7.83
C GLY A 183 -2.78 -7.91 7.19
N CYS A 184 -3.47 -6.78 7.18
CA CYS A 184 -2.97 -5.54 6.61
C CYS A 184 -2.29 -4.67 7.65
N GLY A 185 -0.96 -4.62 7.60
CA GLY A 185 -0.15 -3.79 8.49
C GLY A 185 0.25 -2.45 7.89
N LYS A 186 1.18 -1.79 8.57
CA LYS A 186 1.75 -0.50 8.14
C LYS A 186 2.26 -0.50 6.69
N PHE A 187 2.94 -1.57 6.28
CA PHE A 187 3.43 -1.71 4.91
C PHE A 187 2.30 -1.62 3.88
N THR A 188 1.20 -2.34 4.09
CA THR A 188 0.04 -2.33 3.20
C THR A 188 -0.61 -0.94 3.13
N SER A 189 -0.77 -0.28 4.28
CA SER A 189 -1.24 1.10 4.37
C SER A 189 -0.36 2.06 3.56
N ASP A 190 0.96 2.04 3.83
CA ASP A 190 1.91 2.92 3.16
C ASP A 190 1.91 2.66 1.64
N SER A 191 1.89 1.39 1.23
CA SER A 191 1.84 1.00 -0.19
C SER A 191 0.57 1.49 -0.88
N TRP A 192 -0.60 1.23 -0.30
CA TRP A 192 -1.89 1.66 -0.86
C TRP A 192 -1.98 3.19 -0.99
N ARG A 193 -1.50 3.94 0.00
CA ARG A 193 -1.43 5.41 -0.07
C ARG A 193 -0.56 5.89 -1.23
N ILE A 194 0.58 5.27 -1.44
CA ILE A 194 1.52 5.65 -2.51
C ILE A 194 0.94 5.29 -3.89
N PHE A 195 0.50 4.05 -4.07
CA PHE A 195 0.17 3.52 -5.40
C PHE A 195 -1.30 3.66 -5.78
N CYS A 196 -2.23 3.58 -4.83
CA CYS A 196 -3.66 3.72 -5.11
C CYS A 196 -4.17 5.16 -4.88
N ARG A 197 -3.59 5.89 -3.91
CA ARG A 197 -3.97 7.28 -3.61
C ARG A 197 -3.04 8.32 -4.21
N GLY A 198 -1.87 7.91 -4.72
CA GLY A 198 -0.91 8.81 -5.34
C GLY A 198 -0.19 9.75 -4.37
N GLU A 199 -0.14 9.40 -3.08
CA GLU A 199 0.59 10.18 -2.08
C GLU A 199 2.08 10.21 -2.39
N ARG A 200 2.69 11.40 -2.29
CA ARG A 200 4.11 11.63 -2.61
C ARG A 200 4.98 11.91 -1.39
N SER A 201 4.36 11.98 -0.22
CA SER A 201 5.06 12.25 1.03
C SER A 201 5.80 11.01 1.51
N SER A 202 7.08 11.17 1.86
CA SER A 202 7.85 10.12 2.56
C SER A 202 7.64 10.14 4.08
N LYS A 203 6.95 11.17 4.61
CA LYS A 203 6.74 11.33 6.05
C LYS A 203 5.90 10.17 6.56
N GLY A 204 6.45 9.43 7.52
CA GLY A 204 5.77 8.33 8.17
C GLY A 204 5.83 7.00 7.41
N VAL A 205 6.43 6.92 6.20
CA VAL A 205 6.61 5.64 5.50
C VAL A 205 7.75 4.85 6.14
N ALA A 206 7.51 3.58 6.50
CA ALA A 206 8.51 2.76 7.18
C ALA A 206 9.36 1.89 6.23
N ASP A 207 8.79 1.42 5.12
CA ASP A 207 9.46 0.48 4.24
C ASP A 207 10.53 1.17 3.37
N ALA A 208 11.75 0.63 3.39
CA ALA A 208 12.89 1.20 2.67
C ALA A 208 12.69 1.17 1.15
N THR A 209 11.99 0.18 0.61
CA THR A 209 11.72 0.05 -0.82
C THR A 209 10.68 1.07 -1.27
N LEU A 210 9.63 1.28 -0.48
CA LEU A 210 8.65 2.35 -0.70
C LEU A 210 9.30 3.74 -0.63
N LEU A 211 10.21 3.96 0.32
CA LEU A 211 10.98 5.22 0.40
C LEU A 211 11.86 5.45 -0.83
N ARG A 212 12.50 4.39 -1.36
CA ARG A 212 13.26 4.46 -2.61
C ARG A 212 12.37 4.78 -3.80
N TYR A 213 11.19 4.18 -3.88
CA TYR A 213 10.19 4.49 -4.90
C TYR A 213 9.78 5.96 -4.84
N LEU A 214 9.43 6.47 -3.65
CA LEU A 214 9.03 7.87 -3.47
C LEU A 214 10.16 8.85 -3.82
N ARG A 215 11.41 8.51 -3.49
CA ARG A 215 12.58 9.32 -3.87
C ARG A 215 12.70 9.43 -5.39
N TRP A 216 12.63 8.31 -6.11
CA TRP A 216 12.62 8.31 -7.57
C TRP A 216 11.41 9.08 -8.10
N ARG A 217 10.23 8.84 -7.54
CA ARG A 217 8.99 9.49 -7.96
C ARG A 217 9.06 11.00 -7.84
N ASN A 218 9.78 11.54 -6.85
CA ASN A 218 9.88 12.97 -6.59
C ASN A 218 11.08 13.64 -7.27
N THR A 219 12.16 12.90 -7.56
CA THR A 219 13.43 13.49 -8.06
C THR A 219 13.88 12.96 -9.41
N GLY A 220 13.26 11.88 -9.93
CA GLY A 220 13.72 11.13 -11.08
C GLY A 220 14.97 10.26 -10.82
N SER A 221 15.52 10.28 -9.60
CA SER A 221 16.79 9.62 -9.26
C SER A 221 16.61 8.56 -8.18
N LEU A 222 17.28 7.43 -8.35
CA LEU A 222 17.41 6.38 -7.35
C LEU A 222 18.60 6.59 -6.38
N LYS A 223 19.45 7.58 -6.65
CA LYS A 223 20.65 7.83 -5.85
C LYS A 223 20.27 8.26 -4.44
N GLU A 224 20.97 7.70 -3.46
CA GLU A 224 20.83 8.12 -2.07
C GLU A 224 21.27 9.59 -1.90
N PRO A 225 20.53 10.38 -1.11
CA PRO A 225 21.00 11.71 -0.76
C PRO A 225 22.33 11.56 -0.02
N LYS A 226 23.35 12.31 -0.46
CA LYS A 226 24.63 12.34 0.26
C LYS A 226 24.37 12.69 1.72
N PRO A 227 25.00 12.01 2.69
CA PRO A 227 24.90 12.39 4.10
C PRO A 227 25.21 13.88 4.23
N ARG A 228 24.35 14.63 4.91
CA ARG A 228 24.65 16.03 5.24
C ARG A 228 25.89 15.99 6.12
N GLN A 229 27.03 16.43 5.59
CA GLN A 229 28.22 16.62 6.41
C GLN A 229 27.85 17.59 7.55
N PRO A 230 28.26 17.33 8.80
CA PRO A 230 28.09 18.28 9.88
C PRO A 230 28.64 19.63 9.42
N ARG A 231 27.84 20.70 9.51
CA ARG A 231 28.35 22.04 9.27
C ARG A 231 29.47 22.25 10.29
N ALA A 232 30.71 22.39 9.80
CA ALA A 232 31.83 22.76 10.65
C ALA A 232 31.47 24.06 11.38
N SER A 233 31.36 23.97 12.71
CA SER A 233 31.23 25.13 13.59
C SER A 233 32.43 26.02 13.32
N LYS A 234 32.22 27.19 12.70
CA LYS A 234 33.24 28.24 12.65
C LYS A 234 33.27 28.92 14.02
N ASP A 235 33.87 28.27 15.01
CA ASP A 235 34.33 28.98 16.20
C ASP A 235 35.61 29.74 15.81
N ALA A 236 35.41 31.02 15.49
CA ALA A 236 36.48 31.98 15.30
C ALA A 236 37.12 32.30 16.66
N GLY A 237 38.04 31.45 17.09
CA GLY A 237 38.96 31.74 18.20
C GLY A 237 40.04 32.74 17.76
N THR A 238 39.85 34.00 18.13
CA THR A 238 40.82 35.09 18.01
C THR A 238 42.18 34.70 18.60
N LYS A 239 43.23 34.67 17.78
CA LYS A 239 44.62 34.58 18.24
C LYS A 239 45.02 35.88 18.94
N ARG A 240 45.32 35.84 20.24
CA ARG A 240 46.21 36.80 20.90
C ARG A 240 47.59 36.14 21.06
N GLY A 241 48.64 36.87 20.67
CA GLY A 241 50.02 36.37 20.62
C GLY A 241 50.83 36.61 21.90
N GLY A 242 51.90 35.81 22.03
CA GLY A 242 53.10 36.01 22.87
C GLY A 242 52.88 35.86 24.38
N VAL A 243 53.81 35.39 25.22
CA VAL A 243 55.26 35.16 25.14
C VAL A 243 55.65 34.06 26.16
N ALA A 244 56.78 33.40 25.87
CA ALA A 244 57.41 32.27 26.55
C ALA A 244 57.80 32.42 28.03
N ARG A 245 57.98 31.26 28.71
CA ARG A 245 59.09 30.84 29.61
C ARG A 245 58.66 29.57 30.37
N THR A 246 59.18 28.38 30.04
CA THR A 246 60.38 27.67 30.57
C THR A 246 60.27 27.07 31.98
N VAL A 247 60.74 25.81 32.03
CA VAL A 247 61.32 25.00 33.13
C VAL A 247 60.40 24.17 34.04
N SER A 248 60.71 22.87 34.06
CA SER A 248 61.00 22.05 35.27
C SER A 248 60.09 20.85 35.52
N GLU A 249 60.70 19.68 35.27
CA GLU A 249 60.63 18.43 36.04
C GLU A 249 59.85 18.46 37.37
N CYS A 250 59.07 17.41 37.65
CA CYS A 250 59.49 16.39 38.62
C CYS A 250 58.54 15.18 38.63
N SER A 251 59.16 14.01 38.74
CA SER A 251 58.56 12.69 38.96
C SER A 251 57.95 12.53 40.36
N ARG A 252 56.99 11.60 40.48
CA ARG A 252 56.83 10.56 41.54
C ARG A 252 55.34 10.22 41.71
N ARG A 253 54.93 9.01 41.34
CA ARG A 253 54.88 7.76 42.16
C ARG A 253 53.73 7.73 43.19
N ARG A 254 52.90 6.70 42.97
CA ARG A 254 52.49 5.63 43.91
C ARG A 254 51.12 5.70 44.61
N HIS A 255 50.46 4.55 44.44
CA HIS A 255 49.61 3.78 45.37
C HIS A 255 48.17 4.29 45.56
N GLY A 256 47.14 3.45 45.58
CA GLY A 256 47.06 1.99 45.53
C GLY A 256 45.81 1.50 46.28
N ARG A 257 45.31 0.31 45.91
CA ARG A 257 44.38 -0.58 46.65
C ARG A 257 42.97 -0.01 46.92
N GLY A 258 41.90 -0.80 47.02
CA GLY A 258 41.67 -2.25 46.99
C GLY A 258 40.16 -2.48 46.79
N GLN A 259 39.76 -3.61 46.23
CA GLN A 259 39.24 -4.79 46.96
C GLN A 259 37.69 -4.83 46.94
N THR A 260 37.08 -5.75 46.17
CA THR A 260 36.49 -7.07 46.61
C THR A 260 35.13 -6.87 47.31
N GLU A 261 34.04 -7.61 47.12
CA GLU A 261 33.76 -9.00 46.73
C GLU A 261 32.21 -9.16 46.54
N PRO A 262 31.66 -10.36 46.23
CA PRO A 262 30.48 -10.58 45.39
C PRO A 262 29.27 -11.26 46.09
N GLY A 263 28.32 -11.77 45.27
CA GLY A 263 27.24 -12.71 45.64
C GLY A 263 25.85 -12.11 45.37
N ASN A 264 24.83 -12.81 44.88
CA ASN A 264 24.55 -14.24 44.93
C ASN A 264 23.48 -14.64 43.87
N SER A 265 23.55 -15.91 43.49
CA SER A 265 22.82 -16.68 42.48
C SER A 265 21.38 -17.13 42.83
N ARG A 266 20.57 -17.43 41.79
CA ARG A 266 19.64 -18.60 41.66
C ARG A 266 18.86 -18.45 40.33
N VAL A 267 19.09 -19.24 39.27
CA VAL A 267 18.64 -20.62 39.00
C VAL A 267 17.14 -20.84 39.22
N LEU A 268 16.39 -21.02 38.12
CA LEU A 268 15.32 -22.01 37.97
C LEU A 268 15.04 -22.28 36.49
N ARG A 269 15.33 -23.52 36.07
CA ARG A 269 14.83 -24.15 34.85
C ARG A 269 13.42 -24.67 35.10
N SER A 270 12.54 -24.64 34.10
CA SER A 270 11.49 -25.65 33.95
C SER A 270 11.16 -25.90 32.47
N HIS A 271 10.99 -27.19 32.15
CA HIS A 271 10.55 -27.77 30.90
C HIS A 271 9.02 -28.00 30.94
N THR A 272 8.33 -27.90 29.80
CA THR A 272 7.21 -28.78 29.32
C THR A 272 6.75 -28.25 27.94
N LYS A 273 6.95 -28.96 26.82
CA LYS A 273 6.15 -30.05 26.19
C LYS A 273 4.75 -29.65 25.68
N ALA A 274 4.62 -29.75 24.35
CA ALA A 274 3.53 -30.30 23.54
C ALA A 274 2.09 -30.32 24.09
N LEU A 275 1.20 -29.67 23.34
CA LEU A 275 0.01 -30.25 22.69
C LEU A 275 -0.33 -29.38 21.46
#